data_AF-A0AA41HCF1-F1
#
_entry.id   AF-A0AA41HCF1-F1
#
_cell.length_a   1.000
_cell.length_b   1.000
_cell.length_c   1.000
_cell.angle_alpha   90.00
_cell.angle_beta   90.00
_cell.angle_gamma   90.00
#
_symmetry.space_group_name_H-M   'P 1'
#
loop_
_entity.id
_entity.type
_entity.pdbx_description
1 polymer ?
#
loop_
_entity_poly.entity_id
_entity_poly.type
_entity_poly.pdbx_seq_one_letter_code
_entity_poly.pdbx_strand_id
1 'polypeptide(L)'
;MSSEAAVASSTLSTGGTVTTVQVGARRSICYEFDTKASAADLALRYAVAVDGKVQSAYADQPGILDKSRKINLLVSSGSKVALFLNSDAHPDFRLHPVYTVVAGERDVLVRIVERPGRLGHERSVLPAPVLSIIGGKQIDLYSATLTGDIWMEISHLYTVAEVVDRLPADVSPTVRDAVTSIYAVLSKPELVVQFPASDSAPRSTLRLQFQESDNVRNNVTYCPLLAGVLPRTHPSTFAALITEAHAAAVTEVQVTSCWRPMLGSVVHRAGLGLDVTYIESATQQVHLNRSALTKPRVGHGENVSDEERRLYEDYEQKKRESAAKEETLSKAERKLHQNHDAAKTDDLQKDVAEARRLLAESKTSLRLAKGEWDKARGRDEPGLMADLRSKLSRNSSIRQILDPWYMKFDTRETAGGANEQRSQVEKFHNNHLHITIVEPKLQ
;
A
#
# COMPACT_ATOMS: atom_id res chain seq x y z
N MET A 1 -39.79 -33.99 -1.11
CA MET A 1 -39.65 -33.02 -2.23
C MET A 1 -40.77 -32.02 -2.10
N SER A 2 -40.48 -30.81 -1.64
CA SER A 2 -41.40 -29.68 -1.61
C SER A 2 -40.76 -28.59 -2.47
N SER A 3 -41.27 -28.40 -3.68
CA SER A 3 -40.86 -27.30 -4.54
C SER A 3 -41.55 -26.03 -4.05
N GLU A 4 -40.87 -25.20 -3.26
CA GLU A 4 -41.29 -23.81 -3.11
C GLU A 4 -41.03 -23.08 -4.43
N ALA A 5 -42.08 -23.06 -5.26
CA ALA A 5 -42.11 -22.36 -6.52
C ALA A 5 -42.36 -20.85 -6.30
N ALA A 6 -41.43 -20.06 -6.87
CA ALA A 6 -41.52 -18.71 -7.43
C ALA A 6 -42.54 -17.70 -6.85
N VAL A 7 -42.02 -16.55 -6.39
CA VAL A 7 -42.79 -15.31 -6.24
C VAL A 7 -42.89 -14.62 -7.61
N ALA A 8 -43.99 -14.80 -8.35
CA ALA A 8 -44.18 -14.10 -9.61
C ALA A 8 -44.53 -12.61 -9.38
N SER A 9 -43.93 -11.70 -10.16
CA SER A 9 -44.46 -10.33 -10.32
C SER A 9 -44.96 -10.14 -11.74
N SER A 10 -46.15 -9.57 -11.88
CA SER A 10 -46.76 -9.20 -13.17
C SER A 10 -46.52 -7.72 -13.44
N THR A 11 -46.15 -7.35 -14.67
CA THR A 11 -46.17 -5.97 -15.15
C THR A 11 -47.19 -5.87 -16.29
N LEU A 12 -48.14 -4.93 -16.18
CA LEU A 12 -49.09 -4.66 -17.26
C LEU A 12 -48.41 -3.73 -18.26
N SER A 13 -48.20 -4.19 -19.50
CA SER A 13 -47.80 -3.29 -20.58
C SER A 13 -48.98 -2.39 -20.97
N THR A 14 -48.70 -1.25 -21.61
CA THR A 14 -49.71 -0.26 -22.05
C THR A 14 -50.76 -0.83 -23.01
N GLY A 15 -50.53 -2.03 -23.56
CA GLY A 15 -51.47 -2.79 -24.40
C GLY A 15 -52.20 -3.96 -23.73
N GLY A 16 -52.12 -4.11 -22.40
CA GLY A 16 -52.86 -5.13 -21.65
C GLY A 16 -52.27 -6.55 -21.71
N THR A 17 -51.06 -6.73 -22.24
CA THR A 17 -50.40 -8.05 -22.25
C THR A 17 -49.76 -8.34 -20.89
N VAL A 18 -50.18 -9.43 -20.26
CA VAL A 18 -49.59 -9.96 -19.02
C VAL A 18 -48.37 -10.81 -19.37
N THR A 19 -47.20 -10.43 -18.86
CA THR A 19 -45.98 -11.25 -18.99
C THR A 19 -45.68 -11.93 -17.66
N THR A 20 -45.70 -13.26 -17.63
CA THR A 20 -45.28 -14.03 -16.45
C THR A 20 -43.75 -14.04 -16.38
N VAL A 21 -43.19 -13.36 -15.38
CA VAL A 21 -41.74 -13.42 -15.12
C VAL A 21 -41.49 -14.44 -14.01
N GLN A 22 -40.70 -15.47 -14.31
CA GLN A 22 -40.23 -16.42 -13.32
C GLN A 22 -39.17 -15.75 -12.44
N VAL A 23 -39.49 -15.46 -11.18
CA VAL A 23 -38.52 -14.97 -10.21
C VAL A 23 -37.92 -16.17 -9.50
N GLY A 24 -36.72 -16.56 -9.92
CA GLY A 24 -35.93 -17.57 -9.22
C GLY A 24 -35.59 -17.11 -7.80
N ALA A 25 -35.53 -18.06 -6.87
CA ALA A 25 -35.17 -17.76 -5.50
C ALA A 25 -33.75 -17.15 -5.45
N ARG A 26 -33.63 -15.97 -4.82
CA ARG A 26 -32.36 -15.27 -4.65
C ARG A 26 -31.58 -15.83 -3.46
N ARG A 27 -30.26 -15.83 -3.54
CA ARG A 27 -29.33 -16.29 -2.51
C ARG A 27 -28.30 -15.22 -2.21
N SER A 28 -28.06 -14.99 -0.94
CA SER A 28 -27.01 -14.12 -0.45
C SER A 28 -25.68 -14.87 -0.51
N ILE A 29 -24.67 -14.27 -1.12
CA ILE A 29 -23.29 -14.74 -1.09
C ILE A 29 -22.47 -13.68 -0.35
N CYS A 30 -21.81 -14.07 0.73
CA CYS A 30 -20.96 -13.21 1.53
C CYS A 30 -19.53 -13.74 1.55
N TYR A 31 -18.56 -12.93 1.14
CA TYR A 31 -17.14 -13.16 1.41
C TYR A 31 -16.73 -12.31 2.61
N GLU A 32 -16.29 -12.95 3.70
CA GLU A 32 -15.85 -12.33 4.95
C GLU A 32 -14.34 -12.52 5.11
N PHE A 33 -13.59 -11.43 5.32
CA PHE A 33 -12.13 -11.45 5.38
C PHE A 33 -11.60 -11.20 6.80
N ASP A 34 -10.64 -12.02 7.22
CA ASP A 34 -9.75 -11.72 8.35
C ASP A 34 -8.32 -11.53 7.82
N THR A 35 -7.85 -10.28 7.78
CA THR A 35 -6.50 -9.90 7.32
C THR A 35 -5.58 -9.49 8.47
N LYS A 36 -5.93 -9.79 9.73
CA LYS A 36 -5.17 -9.36 10.90
C LYS A 36 -3.72 -9.87 10.92
N ALA A 37 -3.44 -10.96 10.19
CA ALA A 37 -2.10 -11.50 10.04
C ALA A 37 -1.10 -10.48 9.43
N SER A 38 -1.57 -9.57 8.58
CA SER A 38 -0.75 -8.53 7.96
C SER A 38 -1.17 -7.11 8.36
N ALA A 39 -2.46 -6.79 8.23
CA ALA A 39 -3.07 -5.51 8.56
C ALA A 39 -4.59 -5.67 8.66
N ALA A 40 -5.16 -5.35 9.84
CA ALA A 40 -6.59 -5.53 10.12
C ALA A 40 -7.50 -4.68 9.21
N ASP A 41 -6.99 -3.54 8.74
CA ASP A 41 -7.67 -2.54 7.92
C ASP A 41 -7.14 -2.49 6.48
N LEU A 42 -6.51 -3.58 6.00
CA LEU A 42 -5.95 -3.67 4.65
C LEU A 42 -6.99 -3.26 3.59
N ALA A 43 -6.70 -2.19 2.84
CA ALA A 43 -7.55 -1.64 1.78
C ALA A 43 -7.49 -2.49 0.51
N LEU A 44 -8.03 -3.71 0.61
CA LEU A 44 -7.94 -4.71 -0.44
C LEU A 44 -8.86 -4.35 -1.62
N ARG A 45 -8.30 -4.30 -2.84
CA ARG A 45 -9.08 -4.15 -4.07
C ARG A 45 -9.75 -5.46 -4.46
N TYR A 46 -10.98 -5.38 -4.96
CA TYR A 46 -11.70 -6.57 -5.40
C TYR A 46 -12.65 -6.27 -6.57
N ALA A 47 -12.95 -7.31 -7.34
CA ALA A 47 -14.02 -7.31 -8.32
C ALA A 47 -14.77 -8.65 -8.25
N VAL A 48 -16.03 -8.65 -8.68
CA VAL A 48 -16.86 -9.86 -8.68
C VAL A 48 -17.47 -10.06 -10.05
N ALA A 49 -17.41 -11.29 -10.55
CA ALA A 49 -18.16 -11.73 -11.71
C ALA A 49 -19.26 -12.72 -11.31
N VAL A 50 -20.41 -12.62 -11.98
CA VAL A 50 -21.51 -13.57 -11.87
C VAL A 50 -21.74 -14.17 -13.25
N ASP A 51 -21.70 -15.50 -13.34
CA ASP A 51 -21.83 -16.27 -14.58
C ASP A 51 -20.85 -15.81 -15.68
N GLY A 52 -19.61 -15.52 -15.26
CA GLY A 52 -18.55 -15.05 -16.16
C GLY A 52 -18.61 -13.58 -16.53
N LYS A 53 -19.66 -12.84 -16.10
CA LYS A 53 -19.79 -11.41 -16.36
C LYS A 53 -19.45 -10.60 -15.12
N VAL A 54 -18.45 -9.72 -15.23
CA VAL A 54 -18.11 -8.78 -14.16
C VAL A 54 -19.31 -7.87 -13.87
N GLN A 55 -19.62 -7.67 -12.59
CA GLN A 55 -20.69 -6.78 -12.16
C GLN A 55 -20.40 -5.33 -12.59
N SER A 56 -21.43 -4.60 -13.00
CA SER A 56 -21.28 -3.23 -13.54
C SER A 56 -20.59 -2.27 -12.57
N ALA A 57 -20.81 -2.44 -11.26
CA ALA A 57 -20.15 -1.66 -10.22
C ALA A 57 -18.62 -1.78 -10.23
N TYR A 58 -18.08 -2.83 -10.87
CA TYR A 58 -16.64 -3.06 -10.99
C TYR A 58 -16.13 -2.96 -12.42
N ALA A 59 -16.95 -2.54 -13.39
CA ALA A 59 -16.57 -2.54 -14.81
C ALA A 59 -15.29 -1.72 -15.03
N ASP A 60 -15.28 -0.48 -14.53
CA ASP A 60 -14.20 0.47 -14.77
C ASP A 60 -13.15 0.53 -13.66
N GLN A 61 -13.51 0.18 -12.42
CA GLN A 61 -12.62 0.24 -11.26
C GLN A 61 -13.04 -0.84 -10.23
N PRO A 62 -12.09 -1.54 -9.58
CA PRO A 62 -12.41 -2.46 -8.51
C PRO A 62 -12.93 -1.74 -7.26
N GLY A 63 -13.77 -2.45 -6.50
CA GLY A 63 -14.19 -2.02 -5.17
C GLY A 63 -13.02 -2.05 -4.18
N ILE A 64 -13.19 -1.37 -3.04
CA ILE A 64 -12.26 -1.40 -1.91
C ILE A 64 -12.97 -2.10 -0.75
N LEU A 65 -12.31 -3.07 -0.14
CA LEU A 65 -12.82 -3.75 1.04
C LEU A 65 -12.92 -2.75 2.20
N ASP A 66 -14.14 -2.49 2.65
CA ASP A 66 -14.43 -1.51 3.68
C ASP A 66 -14.15 -2.05 5.10
N LYS A 67 -14.55 -1.30 6.13
CA LYS A 67 -14.37 -1.67 7.54
C LYS A 67 -15.23 -2.86 7.97
N SER A 68 -16.30 -3.20 7.24
CA SER A 68 -17.12 -4.39 7.53
C SER A 68 -16.37 -5.68 7.22
N ARG A 69 -15.31 -5.59 6.39
CA ARG A 69 -14.53 -6.71 5.88
C ARG A 69 -15.38 -7.75 5.14
N LYS A 70 -16.49 -7.30 4.53
CA LYS A 70 -17.45 -8.15 3.83
C LYS A 70 -17.74 -7.67 2.42
N ILE A 71 -17.93 -8.62 1.52
CA ILE A 71 -18.47 -8.41 0.17
C ILE A 71 -19.76 -9.20 0.09
N ASN A 72 -20.90 -8.51 -0.05
CA ASN A 72 -22.22 -9.13 -0.09
C ASN A 72 -22.83 -8.99 -1.50
N LEU A 73 -23.36 -10.08 -2.03
CA LEU A 73 -24.05 -10.12 -3.32
C LEU A 73 -25.36 -10.89 -3.20
N LEU A 74 -26.35 -10.51 -4.00
CA LEU A 74 -27.62 -11.23 -4.12
C LEU A 74 -27.78 -11.78 -5.53
N VAL A 75 -27.65 -13.09 -5.69
CA VAL A 75 -27.66 -13.78 -6.99
C VAL A 75 -28.81 -14.76 -7.10
N SER A 76 -29.15 -15.22 -8.29
CA SER A 76 -30.13 -16.30 -8.46
C SER A 76 -29.51 -17.63 -8.05
N SER A 77 -30.32 -18.56 -7.54
CA SER A 77 -29.90 -19.96 -7.41
C SER A 77 -29.35 -20.49 -8.74
N GLY A 78 -28.26 -21.27 -8.67
CA GLY A 78 -27.48 -21.76 -9.81
C GLY A 78 -26.36 -20.84 -10.31
N SER A 79 -26.35 -19.56 -9.92
CA SER A 79 -25.35 -18.60 -10.42
C SER A 79 -23.95 -18.92 -9.89
N LYS A 80 -22.94 -18.80 -10.74
CA LYS A 80 -21.51 -18.94 -10.40
C LYS A 80 -20.91 -17.57 -10.08
N VAL A 81 -20.43 -17.38 -8.86
CA VAL A 81 -19.84 -16.12 -8.37
C VAL A 81 -18.34 -16.28 -8.23
N ALA A 82 -17.57 -15.52 -9.01
CA ALA A 82 -16.11 -15.51 -8.97
C ALA A 82 -15.58 -14.20 -8.35
N LEU A 83 -14.67 -14.32 -7.40
CA LEU A 83 -14.02 -13.19 -6.71
C LEU A 83 -12.61 -12.98 -7.26
N PHE A 84 -12.28 -11.75 -7.65
CA PHE A 84 -10.95 -11.32 -8.06
C PHE A 84 -10.39 -10.35 -7.04
N LEU A 85 -9.09 -10.44 -6.75
CA LEU A 85 -8.43 -9.61 -5.74
C LEU A 85 -7.23 -8.86 -6.31
N ASN A 86 -7.01 -7.68 -5.76
CA ASN A 86 -5.83 -6.87 -5.91
C ASN A 86 -5.42 -6.58 -7.37
N SER A 87 -4.22 -6.98 -7.82
CA SER A 87 -3.80 -6.72 -9.21
C SER A 87 -4.71 -7.39 -10.24
N ASP A 88 -5.20 -8.61 -9.98
CA ASP A 88 -6.16 -9.29 -10.88
C ASP A 88 -7.56 -8.68 -10.85
N ALA A 89 -7.87 -7.85 -9.86
CA ALA A 89 -9.12 -7.08 -9.85
C ALA A 89 -9.12 -5.93 -10.87
N HIS A 90 -7.95 -5.58 -11.42
CA HIS A 90 -7.80 -4.61 -12.51
C HIS A 90 -8.65 -5.03 -13.71
N PRO A 91 -9.37 -4.10 -14.39
CA PRO A 91 -10.23 -4.42 -15.53
C PRO A 91 -9.61 -5.30 -16.61
N ASP A 92 -8.33 -5.08 -16.92
CA ASP A 92 -7.60 -5.81 -17.96
C ASP A 92 -7.18 -7.25 -17.58
N PHE A 93 -7.15 -7.61 -16.28
CA PHE A 93 -6.42 -8.81 -15.83
C PHE A 93 -7.27 -9.92 -15.22
N ARG A 94 -8.59 -9.75 -15.08
CA ARG A 94 -9.52 -10.66 -14.36
C ARG A 94 -9.57 -12.08 -14.93
N LEU A 95 -8.52 -12.83 -14.70
CA LEU A 95 -8.26 -14.14 -15.30
C LEU A 95 -8.17 -15.23 -14.23
N HIS A 96 -7.74 -14.86 -13.02
CA HIS A 96 -7.45 -15.81 -11.94
C HIS A 96 -8.29 -15.49 -10.70
N PRO A 97 -9.58 -15.90 -10.68
CA PRO A 97 -10.40 -15.67 -9.51
C PRO A 97 -9.83 -16.43 -8.30
N VAL A 98 -9.72 -15.76 -7.16
CA VAL A 98 -9.20 -16.37 -5.93
C VAL A 98 -10.13 -17.45 -5.40
N TYR A 99 -11.44 -17.22 -5.44
CA TYR A 99 -12.43 -18.20 -5.04
C TYR A 99 -13.66 -18.06 -5.90
N THR A 100 -14.30 -19.20 -6.14
CA THR A 100 -15.54 -19.28 -6.89
C THR A 100 -16.55 -20.15 -6.17
N VAL A 101 -17.78 -19.66 -6.05
CA VAL A 101 -18.90 -20.34 -5.40
C VAL A 101 -20.04 -20.49 -6.40
N VAL A 102 -20.78 -21.59 -6.34
CA VAL A 102 -22.07 -21.73 -7.02
C VAL A 102 -23.18 -21.57 -5.99
N ALA A 103 -24.11 -20.65 -6.23
CA ALA A 103 -25.24 -20.42 -5.34
C ALA A 103 -26.19 -21.63 -5.41
N GLY A 104 -26.34 -22.37 -4.31
CA GLY A 104 -27.22 -23.53 -4.22
C GLY A 104 -28.61 -23.18 -3.67
N GLU A 105 -29.16 -24.08 -2.86
CA GLU A 105 -30.45 -23.89 -2.22
C GLU A 105 -30.40 -22.94 -1.01
N ARG A 106 -29.21 -22.64 -0.48
CA ARG A 106 -29.01 -21.84 0.73
C ARG A 106 -28.14 -20.61 0.46
N ASP A 107 -28.20 -19.67 1.39
CA ASP A 107 -27.24 -18.57 1.45
C ASP A 107 -25.83 -19.14 1.70
N VAL A 108 -24.81 -18.42 1.26
CA VAL A 108 -23.41 -18.83 1.37
C VAL A 108 -22.61 -17.80 2.15
N LEU A 109 -21.76 -18.30 3.05
CA LEU A 109 -20.69 -17.52 3.69
C LEU A 109 -19.35 -18.17 3.36
N VAL A 110 -18.44 -17.40 2.77
CA VAL A 110 -17.03 -17.78 2.59
C VAL A 110 -16.21 -16.99 3.58
N ARG A 111 -15.67 -17.66 4.60
CA ARG A 111 -14.76 -17.05 5.57
C ARG A 111 -13.33 -17.25 5.10
N ILE A 112 -12.68 -16.16 4.73
CA ILE A 112 -11.31 -16.10 4.20
C ILE A 112 -10.40 -15.59 5.31
N VAL A 113 -9.45 -16.42 5.77
CA VAL A 113 -8.49 -16.05 6.81
C VAL A 113 -7.10 -15.98 6.20
N GLU A 114 -6.47 -14.81 6.29
CA GLU A 114 -5.09 -14.64 5.86
C GLU A 114 -4.13 -15.37 6.81
N ARG A 115 -3.17 -16.13 6.25
CA ARG A 115 -2.20 -16.89 7.04
C ARG A 115 -0.77 -16.66 6.55
N PRO A 116 0.15 -16.24 7.43
CA PRO A 116 1.55 -16.07 7.07
C PRO A 116 2.31 -17.40 7.13
N GLY A 117 3.51 -17.40 6.56
CA GLY A 117 4.40 -18.55 6.55
C GLY A 117 4.30 -19.39 5.28
N ARG A 118 5.30 -20.26 5.09
CA ARG A 118 5.31 -21.29 4.04
C ARG A 118 4.43 -22.46 4.47
N LEU A 119 3.15 -22.41 4.10
CA LEU A 119 2.17 -23.44 4.46
C LEU A 119 2.03 -24.55 3.40
N GLY A 120 2.92 -24.57 2.40
CA GLY A 120 2.92 -25.53 1.29
C GLY A 120 2.08 -25.05 0.11
N HIS A 121 1.78 -25.96 -0.81
CA HIS A 121 1.07 -25.66 -2.07
C HIS A 121 -0.45 -25.48 -1.87
N GLU A 122 -0.87 -24.69 -0.87
CA GLU A 122 -2.26 -24.26 -0.78
C GLU A 122 -2.66 -23.55 -2.08
N ARG A 123 -3.87 -23.83 -2.55
CA ARG A 123 -4.40 -23.34 -3.82
C ARG A 123 -5.63 -22.49 -3.59
N SER A 124 -5.94 -21.65 -4.56
CA SER A 124 -7.14 -20.81 -4.60
C SER A 124 -8.42 -21.63 -4.89
N VAL A 125 -8.65 -22.70 -4.11
CA VAL A 125 -9.75 -23.67 -4.27
C VAL A 125 -10.50 -23.79 -2.95
N LEU A 126 -11.84 -23.67 -3.02
CA LEU A 126 -12.68 -23.83 -1.84
C LEU A 126 -12.87 -25.32 -1.51
N PRO A 127 -12.77 -25.71 -0.22
CA PRO A 127 -13.21 -27.04 0.21
C PRO A 127 -14.73 -27.17 0.13
N ALA A 128 -15.26 -28.38 0.38
CA ALA A 128 -16.70 -28.58 0.51
C ALA A 128 -17.28 -27.73 1.65
N PRO A 129 -18.48 -27.14 1.49
CA PRO A 129 -19.08 -26.33 2.55
C PRO A 129 -19.56 -27.20 3.71
N VAL A 130 -19.58 -26.60 4.90
CA VAL A 130 -20.22 -27.15 6.09
C VAL A 130 -21.54 -26.43 6.31
N LEU A 131 -22.61 -27.17 6.61
CA LEU A 131 -23.88 -26.57 6.99
C LEU A 131 -23.75 -25.93 8.37
N SER A 132 -24.03 -24.63 8.46
CA SER A 132 -23.99 -23.86 9.70
C SER A 132 -25.30 -23.13 9.93
N ILE A 133 -25.61 -22.81 11.19
CA ILE A 133 -26.73 -21.96 11.58
C ILE A 133 -26.18 -20.61 12.01
N ILE A 134 -26.50 -19.54 11.29
CA ILE A 134 -26.06 -18.17 11.58
C ILE A 134 -27.29 -17.27 11.60
N GLY A 135 -27.52 -16.56 12.71
CA GLY A 135 -28.70 -15.70 12.85
C GLY A 135 -30.02 -16.46 12.67
N GLY A 136 -30.07 -17.74 13.08
CA GLY A 136 -31.24 -18.60 12.92
C GLY A 136 -31.48 -19.15 11.51
N LYS A 137 -30.61 -18.85 10.54
CA LYS A 137 -30.70 -19.34 9.15
C LYS A 137 -29.66 -20.41 8.86
N GLN A 138 -30.04 -21.41 8.07
CA GLN A 138 -29.11 -22.40 7.52
C GLN A 138 -28.30 -21.79 6.37
N ILE A 139 -26.98 -21.85 6.47
CA ILE A 139 -26.03 -21.26 5.52
C ILE A 139 -24.96 -22.31 5.19
N ASP A 140 -24.56 -22.37 3.92
CA ASP A 140 -23.40 -23.15 3.50
C ASP A 140 -22.12 -22.34 3.80
N LEU A 141 -21.32 -22.82 4.74
CA LEU A 141 -20.10 -22.15 5.21
C LEU A 141 -18.86 -22.77 4.56
N TYR A 142 -18.14 -21.97 3.78
CA TYR A 142 -16.81 -22.31 3.26
C TYR A 142 -15.74 -21.70 4.16
N SER A 143 -14.75 -22.50 4.53
CA SER A 143 -13.53 -22.02 5.20
C SER A 143 -12.39 -21.97 4.19
N ALA A 144 -11.80 -20.79 4.01
CA ALA A 144 -10.76 -20.55 3.02
C ALA A 144 -9.57 -19.81 3.65
N THR A 145 -8.39 -19.98 3.06
CA THR A 145 -7.14 -19.39 3.54
C THR A 145 -6.50 -18.52 2.48
N LEU A 146 -6.04 -17.32 2.84
CA LEU A 146 -5.31 -16.44 1.93
C LEU A 146 -3.83 -16.43 2.31
N THR A 147 -3.03 -17.25 1.63
CA THR A 147 -1.59 -17.43 1.90
C THR A 147 -0.73 -16.73 0.86
N GLY A 148 0.59 -16.70 1.07
CA GLY A 148 1.50 -16.12 0.08
C GLY A 148 1.55 -16.89 -1.25
N ASP A 149 1.37 -18.22 -1.22
CA ASP A 149 1.24 -19.04 -2.44
C ASP A 149 -0.03 -18.69 -3.23
N ILE A 150 -1.17 -18.45 -2.56
CA ILE A 150 -2.41 -18.02 -3.21
C ILE A 150 -2.27 -16.60 -3.76
N TRP A 151 -1.65 -15.68 -3.02
CA TRP A 151 -1.33 -14.35 -3.54
C TRP A 151 -0.46 -14.41 -4.79
N MET A 152 0.53 -15.29 -4.81
CA MET A 152 1.38 -15.51 -5.99
C MET A 152 0.55 -16.04 -7.16
N GLU A 153 -0.32 -17.03 -6.93
CA GLU A 153 -1.18 -17.64 -7.94
C GLU A 153 -2.08 -16.60 -8.63
N ILE A 154 -2.70 -15.71 -7.85
CA ILE A 154 -3.67 -14.75 -8.38
C ILE A 154 -3.07 -13.42 -8.79
N SER A 155 -1.84 -13.08 -8.43
CA SER A 155 -1.27 -11.79 -8.84
C SER A 155 -1.05 -11.76 -10.35
N HIS A 156 -1.21 -10.61 -10.98
CA HIS A 156 -0.88 -10.48 -12.40
C HIS A 156 0.63 -10.70 -12.65
N LEU A 157 0.97 -11.36 -13.74
CA LEU A 157 2.33 -11.56 -14.22
C LEU A 157 2.45 -10.88 -15.58
N TYR A 158 3.12 -9.72 -15.62
CA TYR A 158 3.23 -8.95 -16.85
C TYR A 158 4.10 -9.68 -17.87
N THR A 159 3.60 -9.73 -19.09
CA THR A 159 4.31 -10.23 -20.26
C THR A 159 5.12 -9.12 -20.94
N VAL A 160 6.09 -9.50 -21.76
CA VAL A 160 6.87 -8.54 -22.57
C VAL A 160 5.96 -7.67 -23.47
N ALA A 161 4.90 -8.26 -24.05
CA ALA A 161 3.97 -7.52 -24.90
C ALA A 161 3.23 -6.44 -24.10
N GLU A 162 2.70 -6.77 -22.92
CA GLU A 162 2.03 -5.80 -22.05
C GLU A 162 2.96 -4.68 -21.60
N VAL A 163 4.25 -4.98 -21.37
CA VAL A 163 5.24 -3.97 -20.99
C VAL A 163 5.45 -2.96 -22.12
N VAL A 164 5.56 -3.44 -23.36
CA VAL A 164 5.71 -2.57 -24.54
C VAL A 164 4.50 -1.63 -24.67
N ASP A 165 3.30 -2.16 -24.47
CA ASP A 165 2.04 -1.40 -24.59
C ASP A 165 1.82 -0.40 -23.45
N ARG A 166 2.31 -0.71 -22.23
CA ARG A 166 2.07 0.10 -21.02
C ARG A 166 3.09 1.20 -20.79
N LEU A 167 4.32 1.05 -21.29
CA LEU A 167 5.37 2.05 -21.07
C LEU A 167 5.06 3.34 -21.86
N PRO A 168 5.01 4.51 -21.19
CA PRO A 168 4.72 5.79 -21.84
C PRO A 168 5.61 6.06 -23.06
N ALA A 169 5.07 6.71 -24.09
CA ALA A 169 5.76 6.91 -25.36
C ALA A 169 7.05 7.76 -25.24
N ASP A 170 7.12 8.62 -24.23
CA ASP A 170 8.25 9.48 -23.90
C ASP A 170 9.38 8.76 -23.14
N VAL A 171 9.17 7.51 -22.70
CA VAL A 171 10.26 6.67 -22.15
C VAL A 171 11.29 6.40 -23.24
N SER A 172 12.54 6.81 -22.98
CA SER A 172 13.65 6.66 -23.93
C SER A 172 13.85 5.20 -24.36
N PRO A 173 14.34 4.95 -25.60
CA PRO A 173 14.59 3.59 -26.09
C PRO A 173 15.48 2.77 -25.15
N THR A 174 16.56 3.35 -24.62
CA THR A 174 17.46 2.69 -23.67
C THR A 174 16.73 2.21 -22.41
N VAL A 175 15.86 3.05 -21.83
CA VAL A 175 15.09 2.67 -20.64
C VAL A 175 14.04 1.63 -20.99
N ARG A 176 13.38 1.76 -22.15
CA ARG A 176 12.39 0.78 -22.62
C ARG A 176 13.02 -0.60 -22.76
N ASP A 177 14.15 -0.71 -23.46
CA ASP A 177 14.86 -1.98 -23.65
C ASP A 177 15.31 -2.59 -22.31
N ALA A 178 15.83 -1.76 -21.41
CA ALA A 178 16.23 -2.16 -20.07
C ALA A 178 15.04 -2.72 -19.27
N VAL A 179 13.91 -2.03 -19.24
CA VAL A 179 12.70 -2.48 -18.54
C VAL A 179 12.18 -3.76 -19.19
N THR A 180 12.05 -3.81 -20.51
CA THR A 180 11.60 -5.01 -21.23
C THR A 180 12.46 -6.23 -20.92
N SER A 181 13.77 -6.08 -20.75
CA SER A 181 14.67 -7.19 -20.40
C SER A 181 14.36 -7.83 -19.03
N ILE A 182 13.81 -7.06 -18.07
CA ILE A 182 13.37 -7.59 -16.76
C ILE A 182 12.25 -8.63 -16.96
N TYR A 183 11.30 -8.34 -17.85
CA TYR A 183 10.15 -9.21 -18.12
C TYR A 183 10.46 -10.33 -19.12
N ALA A 184 11.54 -10.19 -19.89
CA ALA A 184 12.12 -11.28 -20.66
C ALA A 184 12.93 -12.27 -19.80
N VAL A 185 12.95 -12.07 -18.47
CA VAL A 185 13.70 -12.84 -17.47
C VAL A 185 15.21 -12.66 -17.60
N LEU A 186 15.79 -11.96 -16.62
CA LEU A 186 17.25 -11.78 -16.53
C LEU A 186 17.97 -13.11 -16.25
N SER A 187 19.21 -13.22 -16.70
CA SER A 187 20.08 -14.39 -16.44
C SER A 187 20.71 -14.40 -15.05
N LYS A 188 20.77 -13.23 -14.39
CA LYS A 188 21.30 -13.02 -13.05
C LYS A 188 20.52 -11.90 -12.37
N PRO A 189 20.57 -11.75 -11.03
CA PRO A 189 19.87 -10.68 -10.29
C PRO A 189 20.54 -9.30 -10.46
N GLU A 190 20.93 -8.97 -11.68
CA GLU A 190 21.59 -7.73 -12.04
C GLU A 190 21.15 -7.29 -13.44
N LEU A 191 20.81 -6.01 -13.56
CA LEU A 191 20.59 -5.33 -14.83
C LEU A 191 21.65 -4.24 -14.98
N VAL A 192 22.30 -4.19 -16.14
CA VAL A 192 23.26 -3.13 -16.49
C VAL A 192 22.69 -2.35 -17.66
N VAL A 193 22.42 -1.06 -17.44
CA VAL A 193 21.87 -0.15 -18.44
C VAL A 193 23.01 0.75 -18.93
N GLN A 194 23.28 0.71 -20.23
CA GLN A 194 24.29 1.56 -20.87
C GLN A 194 23.59 2.71 -21.57
N PHE A 195 23.80 3.93 -21.07
CA PHE A 195 23.28 5.13 -21.70
C PHE A 195 24.32 5.66 -22.69
N PRO A 196 23.95 5.82 -23.98
CA PRO A 196 24.86 6.39 -24.96
C PRO A 196 25.18 7.84 -24.60
N ALA A 197 26.32 8.34 -25.09
CA ALA A 197 26.63 9.76 -25.01
C ALA A 197 25.58 10.57 -25.80
N SER A 198 25.24 11.75 -25.30
CA SER A 198 24.42 12.75 -25.97
C SER A 198 25.15 14.10 -26.00
N ASP A 199 24.57 15.08 -26.69
CA ASP A 199 25.09 16.46 -26.68
C ASP A 199 25.13 17.07 -25.28
N SER A 200 24.32 16.57 -24.35
CA SER A 200 24.15 17.08 -22.99
C SER A 200 24.79 16.23 -21.90
N ALA A 201 25.23 15.01 -22.19
CA ALA A 201 25.80 14.10 -21.20
C ALA A 201 26.80 13.09 -21.81
N PRO A 202 27.91 12.77 -21.11
CA PRO A 202 28.81 11.70 -21.53
C PRO A 202 28.13 10.33 -21.41
N ARG A 203 28.70 9.32 -22.08
CA ARG A 203 28.29 7.92 -21.91
C ARG A 203 28.35 7.55 -20.43
N SER A 204 27.29 6.92 -19.92
CA SER A 204 27.19 6.51 -18.52
C SER A 204 26.62 5.10 -18.40
N THR A 205 26.78 4.50 -17.23
CA THR A 205 26.29 3.16 -16.91
C THR A 205 25.55 3.20 -15.58
N LEU A 206 24.36 2.59 -15.54
CA LEU A 206 23.60 2.35 -14.32
C LEU A 206 23.50 0.84 -14.07
N ARG A 207 23.91 0.40 -12.88
CA ARG A 207 23.77 -0.98 -12.41
C ARG A 207 22.62 -1.08 -11.42
N LEU A 208 21.69 -1.99 -11.67
CA LEU A 208 20.62 -2.33 -10.72
C LEU A 208 20.90 -3.75 -10.20
N GLN A 209 21.05 -3.89 -8.89
CA GLN A 209 21.12 -5.19 -8.22
C GLN A 209 19.77 -5.49 -7.58
N PHE A 210 19.23 -6.69 -7.81
CA PHE A 210 17.95 -7.11 -7.24
C PHE A 210 18.19 -8.12 -6.12
N GLN A 211 17.60 -7.89 -4.95
CA GLN A 211 17.71 -8.80 -3.82
C GLN A 211 16.38 -9.53 -3.56
N GLU A 212 16.49 -10.75 -3.05
CA GLU A 212 15.33 -11.52 -2.68
C GLU A 212 14.76 -11.03 -1.33
N SER A 213 13.57 -10.47 -1.37
CA SER A 213 12.84 -10.00 -0.19
C SER A 213 12.50 -11.14 0.76
N ASP A 214 12.80 -10.97 2.05
CA ASP A 214 12.39 -11.88 3.14
C ASP A 214 10.88 -12.15 3.12
N ASN A 215 10.07 -11.22 2.62
CA ASN A 215 8.62 -11.39 2.55
C ASN A 215 8.23 -12.57 1.64
N VAL A 216 8.79 -12.62 0.43
CA VAL A 216 8.52 -13.71 -0.51
C VAL A 216 9.14 -14.98 0.03
N ARG A 217 10.40 -14.90 0.48
CA ARG A 217 11.11 -16.04 1.05
C ARG A 217 10.32 -16.66 2.19
N ASN A 218 9.76 -15.89 3.12
CA ASN A 218 9.13 -16.46 4.31
C ASN A 218 7.67 -16.90 4.10
N ASN A 219 7.01 -16.51 3.00
CA ASN A 219 5.56 -16.71 2.83
C ASN A 219 5.14 -17.45 1.56
N VAL A 220 6.07 -17.72 0.64
CA VAL A 220 5.77 -18.45 -0.61
C VAL A 220 6.64 -19.69 -0.68
N THR A 221 6.04 -20.81 -1.10
CA THR A 221 6.74 -22.09 -1.23
C THR A 221 7.81 -22.01 -2.32
N TYR A 222 7.48 -21.43 -3.47
CA TYR A 222 8.44 -21.18 -4.56
C TYR A 222 7.98 -20.02 -5.44
N CYS A 223 8.77 -18.94 -5.47
CA CYS A 223 8.59 -17.82 -6.40
C CYS A 223 9.97 -17.23 -6.73
N PRO A 224 10.59 -17.59 -7.87
CA PRO A 224 11.94 -17.15 -8.19
C PRO A 224 11.96 -15.65 -8.42
N LEU A 225 12.98 -14.94 -7.90
CA LEU A 225 13.09 -13.49 -8.02
C LEU A 225 12.92 -13.01 -9.47
N LEU A 226 13.69 -13.57 -10.40
CA LEU A 226 13.80 -13.05 -11.78
C LEU A 226 12.57 -13.36 -12.65
N ALA A 227 11.99 -14.56 -12.52
CA ALA A 227 10.87 -15.00 -13.36
C ALA A 227 9.50 -14.85 -12.67
N GLY A 228 9.47 -14.71 -11.34
CA GLY A 228 8.25 -14.73 -10.54
C GLY A 228 7.99 -13.46 -9.76
N VAL A 229 9.02 -12.77 -9.24
CA VAL A 229 8.83 -11.55 -8.43
C VAL A 229 8.93 -10.29 -9.28
N LEU A 230 10.02 -10.12 -10.04
CA LEU A 230 10.24 -8.91 -10.84
C LEU A 230 9.12 -8.70 -11.88
N PRO A 231 8.66 -9.72 -12.63
CA PRO A 231 7.62 -9.53 -13.63
C PRO A 231 6.22 -9.32 -13.05
N ARG A 232 6.05 -9.37 -11.72
CA ARG A 232 4.80 -9.00 -11.02
C ARG A 232 4.76 -7.55 -10.57
N THR A 233 5.89 -6.86 -10.66
CA THR A 233 5.94 -5.41 -10.47
C THR A 233 5.56 -4.72 -11.76
N HIS A 234 4.82 -3.61 -11.66
CA HIS A 234 4.37 -2.84 -12.82
C HIS A 234 5.56 -2.19 -13.55
N PRO A 235 5.61 -2.21 -14.90
CA PRO A 235 6.78 -1.73 -15.67
C PRO A 235 7.14 -0.26 -15.44
N SER A 236 6.14 0.61 -15.27
CA SER A 236 6.38 2.02 -14.95
C SER A 236 7.20 2.24 -13.67
N THR A 237 7.16 1.29 -12.74
CA THR A 237 7.91 1.32 -11.48
C THR A 237 9.42 1.26 -11.76
N PHE A 238 9.85 0.34 -12.62
CA PHE A 238 11.25 0.25 -13.06
C PHE A 238 11.63 1.40 -14.00
N ALA A 239 10.75 1.78 -14.92
CA ALA A 239 11.01 2.87 -15.86
C ALA A 239 11.27 4.20 -15.14
N ALA A 240 10.44 4.53 -14.14
CA ALA A 240 10.62 5.74 -13.34
C ALA A 240 11.93 5.68 -12.54
N LEU A 241 12.23 4.56 -11.87
CA LEU A 241 13.49 4.42 -11.13
C LEU A 241 14.72 4.58 -12.04
N ILE A 242 14.78 3.86 -13.15
CA ILE A 242 15.93 3.90 -14.08
C ILE A 242 16.11 5.30 -14.65
N THR A 243 15.02 5.94 -15.08
CA THR A 243 15.04 7.29 -15.66
C THR A 243 15.55 8.31 -14.65
N GLU A 244 14.97 8.34 -13.45
CA GLU A 244 15.31 9.37 -12.46
C GLU A 244 16.65 9.10 -11.77
N ALA A 245 17.05 7.83 -11.60
CA ALA A 245 18.39 7.47 -11.13
C ALA A 245 19.46 7.94 -12.12
N HIS A 246 19.30 7.66 -13.42
CA HIS A 246 20.22 8.16 -14.43
C HIS A 246 20.28 9.68 -14.44
N ALA A 247 19.12 10.35 -14.37
CA ALA A 247 19.07 11.81 -14.32
C ALA A 247 19.72 12.39 -13.04
N ALA A 248 19.76 11.64 -11.93
CA ALA A 248 20.49 11.97 -10.69
C ALA A 248 21.97 11.59 -10.70
N ALA A 249 22.50 11.15 -11.85
CA ALA A 249 23.86 10.64 -11.99
C ALA A 249 24.18 9.47 -11.03
N VAL A 250 23.15 8.70 -10.65
CA VAL A 250 23.31 7.44 -9.93
C VAL A 250 23.89 6.41 -10.91
N THR A 251 24.93 5.72 -10.46
CA THR A 251 25.63 4.66 -11.19
C THR A 251 25.29 3.28 -10.66
N GLU A 252 24.82 3.16 -9.42
CA GLU A 252 24.37 1.89 -8.85
C GLU A 252 23.17 2.04 -7.92
N VAL A 253 22.25 1.07 -7.98
CA VAL A 253 21.05 0.97 -7.13
C VAL A 253 20.90 -0.47 -6.65
N GLN A 254 20.61 -0.65 -5.35
CA GLN A 254 20.16 -1.95 -4.82
C GLN A 254 18.67 -1.92 -4.52
N VAL A 255 17.90 -2.68 -5.30
CA VAL A 255 16.46 -2.89 -5.14
C VAL A 255 16.25 -4.11 -4.25
N THR A 256 15.70 -3.90 -3.05
CA THR A 256 15.53 -4.97 -2.05
C THR A 256 14.13 -5.52 -2.00
N SER A 257 13.17 -4.82 -2.63
CA SER A 257 11.85 -5.37 -2.78
C SER A 257 11.09 -4.82 -3.99
N CYS A 258 10.27 -5.70 -4.53
CA CYS A 258 9.35 -5.48 -5.63
C CYS A 258 7.97 -5.97 -5.17
N TRP A 259 7.29 -6.82 -5.95
CA TRP A 259 6.08 -7.50 -5.51
C TRP A 259 6.29 -8.30 -4.20
N ARG A 260 5.31 -8.26 -3.30
CA ARG A 260 5.29 -8.98 -2.02
C ARG A 260 3.88 -9.53 -1.75
N PRO A 261 3.70 -10.78 -1.32
CA PRO A 261 2.36 -11.33 -1.07
C PRO A 261 1.71 -10.91 0.25
N MET A 262 2.48 -10.70 1.32
CA MET A 262 1.95 -10.63 2.69
C MET A 262 2.25 -9.28 3.36
N LEU A 263 3.32 -9.20 4.16
CA LEU A 263 3.64 -7.98 4.92
C LEU A 263 4.00 -6.81 4.00
N GLY A 264 3.63 -5.61 4.44
CA GLY A 264 3.89 -4.36 3.72
C GLY A 264 2.59 -3.70 3.23
N SER A 265 2.75 -2.60 2.50
CA SER A 265 1.64 -1.89 1.89
C SER A 265 0.94 -2.74 0.82
N VAL A 266 -0.38 -2.60 0.71
CA VAL A 266 -1.20 -3.23 -0.35
C VAL A 266 -0.65 -2.93 -1.75
N VAL A 267 0.08 -1.81 -1.91
CA VAL A 267 0.71 -1.42 -3.17
C VAL A 267 1.77 -2.42 -3.63
N HIS A 268 2.56 -3.03 -2.74
CA HIS A 268 3.51 -4.07 -3.14
C HIS A 268 2.80 -5.35 -3.57
N ARG A 269 1.69 -5.70 -2.91
CA ARG A 269 0.87 -6.85 -3.33
C ARG A 269 0.28 -6.64 -4.71
N ALA A 270 -0.03 -5.38 -5.05
CA ALA A 270 -0.56 -5.00 -6.35
C ALA A 270 0.53 -4.84 -7.41
N GLY A 271 1.81 -5.00 -7.04
CA GLY A 271 2.93 -4.79 -7.95
C GLY A 271 3.26 -3.31 -8.21
N LEU A 272 2.67 -2.37 -7.47
CA LEU A 272 2.80 -0.93 -7.70
C LEU A 272 3.96 -0.28 -6.91
N GLY A 273 4.58 -1.04 -5.99
CA GLY A 273 5.63 -0.55 -5.10
C GLY A 273 7.00 -1.20 -5.34
N LEU A 274 8.06 -0.44 -5.12
CA LEU A 274 9.45 -0.93 -5.07
C LEU A 274 10.22 -0.29 -3.89
N ASP A 275 11.18 -1.01 -3.33
CA ASP A 275 12.06 -0.51 -2.27
C ASP A 275 13.54 -0.55 -2.68
N VAL A 276 14.27 0.51 -2.33
CA VAL A 276 15.71 0.70 -2.56
C VAL A 276 16.40 0.94 -1.22
N THR A 277 17.54 0.29 -0.97
CA THR A 277 18.33 0.49 0.27
C THR A 277 19.71 1.10 0.03
N TYR A 278 20.17 1.13 -1.20
CA TYR A 278 21.50 1.66 -1.55
C TYR A 278 21.45 2.36 -2.89
N ILE A 279 22.14 3.50 -2.95
CA ILE A 279 22.43 4.24 -4.18
C ILE A 279 23.88 4.72 -4.17
N GLU A 280 24.48 4.79 -5.34
CA GLU A 280 25.85 5.28 -5.51
C GLU A 280 25.99 6.11 -6.77
N SER A 281 26.88 7.10 -6.73
CA SER A 281 27.37 7.89 -7.85
C SER A 281 28.89 7.87 -7.88
N ALA A 282 29.51 8.56 -8.84
CA ALA A 282 30.96 8.68 -8.93
C ALA A 282 31.64 9.27 -7.68
N THR A 283 30.90 10.01 -6.84
CA THR A 283 31.47 10.73 -5.68
C THR A 283 30.81 10.38 -4.36
N GLN A 284 29.73 9.59 -4.35
CA GLN A 284 28.97 9.34 -3.13
C GLN A 284 28.36 7.94 -3.13
N GLN A 285 28.53 7.23 -2.01
CA GLN A 285 27.86 5.97 -1.70
C GLN A 285 26.90 6.20 -0.55
N VAL A 286 25.66 5.74 -0.67
CA VAL A 286 24.62 5.98 0.33
C VAL A 286 23.84 4.71 0.62
N HIS A 287 24.03 4.16 1.82
CA HIS A 287 23.06 3.26 2.41
C HIS A 287 21.91 4.08 2.98
N LEU A 288 20.68 3.83 2.54
CA LEU A 288 19.50 4.60 2.91
C LEU A 288 19.03 4.22 4.32
N ASN A 289 19.84 4.42 5.35
CA ASN A 289 19.51 4.04 6.72
C ASN A 289 19.60 5.21 7.70
N ARG A 290 18.49 5.46 8.42
CA ARG A 290 18.39 6.44 9.51
C ARG A 290 17.73 5.87 10.76
N SER A 291 17.68 4.55 10.92
CA SER A 291 17.04 3.93 12.10
C SER A 291 17.65 4.39 13.43
N ALA A 292 18.91 4.86 13.41
CA ALA A 292 19.64 5.41 14.54
C ALA A 292 19.06 6.69 15.14
N LEU A 293 18.13 7.36 14.44
CA LEU A 293 17.43 8.53 14.99
C LEU A 293 16.67 8.17 16.28
N THR A 294 16.10 6.96 16.33
CA THR A 294 15.28 6.51 17.47
C THR A 294 15.76 5.19 18.10
N LYS A 295 16.69 4.49 17.46
CA LYS A 295 17.25 3.23 17.95
C LYS A 295 18.74 3.39 18.27
N PRO A 296 19.33 2.52 19.11
CA PRO A 296 20.78 2.45 19.25
C PRO A 296 21.45 2.27 17.89
N ARG A 297 22.63 2.87 17.71
CA ARG A 297 23.45 2.66 16.52
C ARG A 297 23.82 1.19 16.40
N VAL A 298 23.55 0.57 15.26
CA VAL A 298 23.95 -0.81 14.97
C VAL A 298 24.73 -0.84 13.65
N GLY A 299 26.05 -0.72 13.76
CA GLY A 299 26.98 -0.82 12.62
C GLY A 299 27.42 0.53 12.05
N HIS A 300 28.05 0.48 10.88
CA HIS A 300 28.53 1.64 10.12
C HIS A 300 27.54 2.01 9.01
N GLY A 301 27.42 3.29 8.66
CA GLY A 301 26.59 3.76 7.53
C GLY A 301 25.22 4.35 7.89
N GLU A 302 25.03 4.78 9.15
CA GLU A 302 23.79 5.44 9.59
C GLU A 302 23.88 6.95 9.31
N ASN A 303 23.01 7.49 8.44
CA ASN A 303 23.01 8.90 8.05
C ASN A 303 22.33 9.81 9.09
N VAL A 304 22.77 9.71 10.35
CA VAL A 304 22.27 10.50 11.49
C VAL A 304 23.46 10.88 12.36
N SER A 305 23.80 12.17 12.43
CA SER A 305 24.88 12.63 13.32
C SER A 305 24.45 12.60 14.79
N ASP A 306 25.43 12.65 15.70
CA ASP A 306 25.15 12.79 17.14
C ASP A 306 24.45 14.12 17.46
N GLU A 307 24.77 15.18 16.70
CA GLU A 307 24.12 16.47 16.84
C GLU A 307 22.65 16.41 16.43
N GLU A 308 22.34 15.82 15.27
CA GLU A 308 20.96 15.66 14.82
C GLU A 308 20.14 14.88 15.84
N ARG A 309 20.68 13.76 16.34
CA ARG A 309 20.01 12.94 17.35
C ARG A 309 19.71 13.73 18.62
N ARG A 310 20.69 14.49 19.13
CA ARG A 310 20.50 15.36 20.30
C ARG A 310 19.40 16.41 20.08
N LEU A 311 19.39 17.04 18.90
CA LEU A 311 18.36 18.01 18.53
C LEU A 311 16.97 17.37 18.39
N TYR A 312 16.90 16.14 17.89
CA TYR A 312 15.66 15.38 17.83
C TYR A 312 15.13 15.02 19.22
N GLU A 313 16.01 14.62 20.13
CA GLU A 313 15.67 14.35 21.55
C GLU A 313 15.14 15.61 22.25
N ASP A 314 15.75 16.78 22.02
CA ASP A 314 15.23 18.07 22.53
C ASP A 314 13.87 18.42 21.92
N TYR A 315 13.70 18.26 20.59
CA TYR A 315 12.42 18.46 19.92
C TYR A 315 11.31 17.55 20.50
N GLU A 316 11.60 16.26 20.72
CA GLU A 316 10.69 15.31 21.36
C GLU A 316 10.30 15.77 22.78
N GLN A 317 11.27 16.22 23.57
CA GLN A 317 11.04 16.72 24.91
C GLN A 317 10.17 17.97 24.91
N LYS A 318 10.46 18.96 24.05
CA LYS A 318 9.64 20.17 23.90
C LYS A 318 8.23 19.87 23.41
N LYS A 319 8.06 18.83 22.59
CA LYS A 319 6.72 18.39 22.16
C LYS A 319 5.90 17.85 23.34
N ARG A 320 6.50 17.04 24.20
CA ARG A 320 5.84 16.51 25.42
C ARG A 320 5.49 17.63 26.39
N GLU A 321 6.40 18.58 26.61
CA GLU A 321 6.15 19.77 27.42
C GLU A 321 4.96 20.58 26.89
N SER A 322 4.92 20.85 25.57
CA SER A 322 3.81 21.58 24.96
C SER A 322 2.47 20.84 25.11
N ALA A 323 2.45 19.52 24.93
CA ALA A 323 1.23 18.72 25.09
C ALA A 323 0.72 18.74 26.55
N ALA A 324 1.62 18.65 27.53
CA ALA A 324 1.25 18.75 28.95
C ALA A 324 0.71 20.14 29.32
N LYS A 325 1.23 21.21 28.72
CA LYS A 325 0.67 22.57 28.90
C LYS A 325 -0.70 22.74 28.24
N GLU A 326 -0.94 22.09 27.10
CA GLU A 326 -2.24 22.08 26.44
C GLU A 326 -3.31 21.35 27.28
N GLU A 327 -2.95 20.21 27.87
CA GLU A 327 -3.82 19.51 28.81
C GLU A 327 -4.12 20.37 30.07
N THR A 328 -3.10 21.07 30.57
CA THR A 328 -3.24 22.00 31.71
C THR A 328 -4.24 23.11 31.41
N LEU A 329 -4.13 23.74 30.23
CA LEU A 329 -5.08 24.75 29.77
C LEU A 329 -6.50 24.18 29.67
N SER A 330 -6.65 23.02 29.03
CA SER A 330 -7.96 22.35 28.92
C SER A 330 -8.58 22.04 30.28
N LYS A 331 -7.78 21.70 31.30
CA LYS A 331 -8.25 21.50 32.68
C LYS A 331 -8.67 22.83 33.32
N ALA A 332 -7.89 23.90 33.15
CA ALA A 332 -8.22 25.23 33.69
C ALA A 332 -9.52 25.78 33.07
N GLU A 333 -9.68 25.66 31.75
CA GLU A 333 -10.89 26.10 31.03
C GLU A 333 -12.13 25.30 31.45
N ARG A 334 -12.00 23.99 31.65
CA ARG A 334 -13.10 23.16 32.20
C ARG A 334 -13.50 23.59 33.62
N LYS A 335 -12.53 23.86 34.50
CA LYS A 335 -12.80 24.34 35.87
C LYS A 335 -13.53 25.69 35.84
N LEU A 336 -13.09 26.62 35.00
CA LEU A 336 -13.76 27.91 34.84
C LEU A 336 -15.19 27.75 34.33
N HIS A 337 -15.41 26.89 33.32
CA HIS A 337 -16.73 26.66 32.75
C HIS A 337 -17.72 25.99 33.73
N GLN A 338 -17.23 25.11 34.60
CA GLN A 338 -18.03 24.41 35.61
C GLN A 338 -18.20 25.22 36.90
N ASN A 339 -17.61 26.41 36.99
CA ASN A 339 -17.66 27.22 38.20
C ASN A 339 -19.00 27.96 38.31
N HIS A 340 -19.70 27.74 39.43
CA HIS A 340 -20.93 28.46 39.80
C HIS A 340 -20.70 29.48 40.94
N ASP A 341 -19.48 29.57 41.46
CA ASP A 341 -19.11 30.45 42.57
C ASP A 341 -18.50 31.77 42.06
N ALA A 342 -19.24 32.87 42.18
CA ALA A 342 -18.81 34.18 41.74
C ALA A 342 -17.49 34.62 42.39
N ALA A 343 -17.24 34.25 43.65
CA ALA A 343 -16.02 34.64 44.38
C ALA A 343 -14.75 33.98 43.83
N LYS A 344 -14.87 32.84 43.13
CA LYS A 344 -13.73 32.10 42.55
C LYS A 344 -13.48 32.38 41.08
N THR A 345 -14.35 33.16 40.44
CA THR A 345 -14.30 33.37 38.99
C THR A 345 -13.03 34.11 38.57
N ASP A 346 -12.66 35.17 39.29
CA ASP A 346 -11.48 35.98 38.96
C ASP A 346 -10.17 35.16 39.07
N ASP A 347 -10.06 34.29 40.07
CA ASP A 347 -8.87 33.46 40.25
C ASP A 347 -8.78 32.36 39.19
N LEU A 348 -9.91 31.74 38.81
CA LEU A 348 -9.95 30.78 37.70
C LEU A 348 -9.63 31.45 36.34
N GLN A 349 -10.02 32.70 36.15
CA GLN A 349 -9.63 33.48 34.97
C GLN A 349 -8.12 33.73 34.93
N LYS A 350 -7.49 34.05 36.07
CA LYS A 350 -6.02 34.18 36.17
C LYS A 350 -5.32 32.85 35.85
N ASP A 351 -5.83 31.72 36.36
CA ASP A 351 -5.30 30.39 36.06
C ASP A 351 -5.34 30.07 34.56
N VAL A 352 -6.45 30.38 33.89
CA VAL A 352 -6.58 30.22 32.44
C VAL A 352 -5.60 31.13 31.70
N ALA A 353 -5.49 32.39 32.09
CA ALA A 353 -4.56 33.35 31.48
C ALA A 353 -3.10 32.88 31.59
N GLU A 354 -2.69 32.41 32.77
CA GLU A 354 -1.35 31.88 33.01
C GLU A 354 -1.11 30.58 32.22
N ALA A 355 -2.06 29.65 32.21
CA ALA A 355 -1.96 28.43 31.40
C ALA A 355 -1.84 28.73 29.90
N ARG A 356 -2.54 29.75 29.39
CA ARG A 356 -2.40 30.22 28.00
C ARG A 356 -1.02 30.81 27.73
N ARG A 357 -0.49 31.64 28.64
CA ARG A 357 0.86 32.22 28.51
C ARG A 357 1.92 31.12 28.44
N LEU A 358 1.88 30.15 29.37
CA LEU A 358 2.81 29.02 29.41
C LEU A 358 2.69 28.12 28.18
N LEU A 359 1.49 27.94 27.62
CA LEU A 359 1.30 27.20 26.37
C LEU A 359 1.88 27.97 25.16
N ALA A 360 1.75 29.30 25.12
CA ALA A 360 2.33 30.11 24.05
C ALA A 360 3.87 30.06 24.05
N GLU A 361 4.49 30.13 25.24
CA GLU A 361 5.93 30.00 25.42
C GLU A 361 6.45 28.61 25.03
N SER A 362 5.73 27.56 25.43
CA SER A 362 6.10 26.18 25.06
C SER A 362 5.92 25.92 23.56
N LYS A 363 4.86 26.43 22.91
CA LYS A 363 4.68 26.37 21.46
C LYS A 363 5.80 27.09 20.70
N THR A 364 6.26 28.23 21.21
CA THR A 364 7.41 28.96 20.63
C THR A 364 8.70 28.14 20.73
N SER A 365 8.98 27.59 21.91
CA SER A 365 10.15 26.74 22.16
C SER A 365 10.13 25.48 21.29
N LEU A 366 8.97 24.83 21.18
CA LEU A 366 8.75 23.66 20.30
C LEU A 366 9.05 23.99 18.83
N ARG A 367 8.59 25.14 18.33
CA ARG A 367 8.86 25.57 16.96
C ARG A 367 10.36 25.79 16.72
N LEU A 368 11.06 26.39 17.67
CA LEU A 368 12.51 26.59 17.58
C LEU A 368 13.26 25.26 17.58
N ALA A 369 12.96 24.37 18.52
CA ALA A 369 13.57 23.03 18.58
C ALA A 369 13.33 22.23 17.29
N LYS A 370 12.10 22.28 16.75
CA LYS A 370 11.80 21.68 15.44
C LYS A 370 12.64 22.29 14.32
N GLY A 371 12.75 23.61 14.27
CA GLY A 371 13.53 24.31 13.25
C GLY A 371 15.02 23.95 13.29
N GLU A 372 15.61 23.83 14.48
CA GLU A 372 17.00 23.40 14.64
C GLU A 372 17.20 21.94 14.23
N TRP A 373 16.30 21.04 14.63
CA TRP A 373 16.34 19.65 14.16
C TRP A 373 16.17 19.55 12.63
N ASP A 374 15.23 20.29 12.03
CA ASP A 374 15.02 20.28 10.57
C ASP A 374 16.27 20.76 9.80
N LYS A 375 16.99 21.76 10.32
CA LYS A 375 18.27 22.20 9.75
C LYS A 375 19.33 21.10 9.83
N ALA A 376 19.48 20.45 10.98
CA ALA A 376 20.44 19.37 11.16
C ALA A 376 20.12 18.17 10.25
N ARG A 377 18.85 17.76 10.18
CA ARG A 377 18.37 16.70 9.28
C ARG A 377 18.67 17.00 7.81
N GLY A 378 18.41 18.24 7.37
CA GLY A 378 18.67 18.64 5.98
C GLY A 378 20.17 18.72 5.65
N ARG A 379 21.01 19.10 6.62
CA ARG A 379 22.47 19.08 6.47
C ARG A 379 23.02 17.66 6.43
N ASP A 380 22.46 16.75 7.21
CA ASP A 380 22.89 15.35 7.32
C ASP A 380 22.28 14.49 6.19
N GLU A 381 21.49 15.09 5.30
CA GLU A 381 20.98 14.43 4.10
C GLU A 381 22.05 14.34 2.99
N PRO A 382 22.35 13.13 2.49
CA PRO A 382 23.19 12.93 1.31
C PRO A 382 22.61 13.64 0.08
N GLY A 383 23.42 14.51 -0.56
CA GLY A 383 23.00 15.24 -1.76
C GLY A 383 22.48 14.35 -2.88
N LEU A 384 23.07 13.16 -3.09
CA LEU A 384 22.59 12.18 -4.08
C LEU A 384 21.15 11.70 -3.80
N MET A 385 20.82 11.46 -2.52
CA MET A 385 19.46 11.07 -2.13
C MET A 385 18.48 12.23 -2.32
N ALA A 386 18.88 13.45 -1.96
CA ALA A 386 18.06 14.64 -2.13
C ALA A 386 17.73 14.89 -3.61
N ASP A 387 18.72 14.75 -4.51
CA ASP A 387 18.54 14.92 -5.94
C ASP A 387 17.66 13.81 -6.55
N LEU A 388 17.93 12.54 -6.21
CA LEU A 388 17.08 11.42 -6.64
C LEU A 388 15.63 11.62 -6.20
N ARG A 389 15.39 11.98 -4.93
CA ARG A 389 14.03 12.27 -4.43
C ARG A 389 13.37 13.40 -5.22
N SER A 390 14.10 14.49 -5.47
CA SER A 390 13.60 15.64 -6.20
C SER A 390 13.15 15.27 -7.62
N LYS A 391 13.94 14.43 -8.31
CA LYS A 391 13.63 13.93 -9.64
C LYS A 391 12.42 12.98 -9.64
N LEU A 392 12.42 11.98 -8.76
CA LEU A 392 11.27 11.10 -8.55
C LEU A 392 9.99 11.89 -8.24
N SER A 393 10.07 12.94 -7.43
CA SER A 393 8.89 13.73 -7.04
C SER A 393 8.27 14.54 -8.17
N ARG A 394 9.01 14.77 -9.26
CA ARG A 394 8.56 15.46 -10.48
C ARG A 394 8.07 14.49 -11.54
N ASN A 395 8.36 13.21 -11.41
CA ASN A 395 7.91 12.19 -12.35
C ASN A 395 6.40 11.94 -12.15
N SER A 396 5.61 12.20 -13.20
CA SER A 396 4.13 12.10 -13.15
C SER A 396 3.60 10.68 -12.93
N SER A 397 4.42 9.66 -13.18
CA SER A 397 4.08 8.26 -12.94
C SER A 397 4.26 7.86 -11.48
N ILE A 398 4.87 8.68 -10.63
CA ILE A 398 5.08 8.37 -9.20
C ILE A 398 3.98 9.02 -8.38
N ARG A 399 3.32 8.23 -7.51
CA ARG A 399 2.27 8.67 -6.58
C ARG A 399 2.84 9.02 -5.21
N GLN A 400 3.75 8.21 -4.69
CA GLN A 400 4.23 8.29 -3.32
C GLN A 400 5.73 7.97 -3.26
N ILE A 401 6.42 8.71 -2.40
CA ILE A 401 7.84 8.57 -2.09
C ILE A 401 7.98 8.61 -0.58
N LEU A 402 8.33 7.49 0.04
CA LEU A 402 8.62 7.43 1.47
C LEU A 402 10.07 7.03 1.66
N ASP A 403 10.82 7.79 2.43
CA ASP A 403 12.23 7.51 2.65
C ASP A 403 12.65 7.87 4.09
N PRO A 404 13.91 7.56 4.47
CA PRO A 404 14.37 7.77 5.84
C PRO A 404 14.41 9.24 6.30
N TRP A 405 14.28 10.20 5.38
CA TRP A 405 14.25 11.63 5.68
C TRP A 405 12.84 12.20 5.57
N TYR A 406 12.06 11.83 4.56
CA TYR A 406 10.75 12.44 4.27
C TYR A 406 9.65 11.43 3.93
N MET A 407 8.42 11.79 4.27
CA MET A 407 7.20 11.05 3.97
C MET A 407 6.34 11.86 3.00
N LYS A 408 6.37 11.51 1.71
CA LYS A 408 5.53 12.12 0.68
C LYS A 408 4.49 11.12 0.18
N PHE A 409 3.31 11.14 0.80
CA PHE A 409 2.19 10.24 0.45
C PHE A 409 1.51 10.58 -0.89
N ASP A 410 1.64 11.84 -1.33
CA ASP A 410 1.18 12.29 -2.64
C ASP A 410 2.23 13.23 -3.24
N THR A 411 2.83 12.83 -4.37
CA THR A 411 3.80 13.64 -5.11
C THR A 411 3.21 14.91 -5.70
N ARG A 412 1.88 14.95 -5.90
CA ARG A 412 1.13 16.09 -6.45
C ARG A 412 0.85 17.16 -5.41
N GLU A 413 0.94 16.82 -4.14
CA GLU A 413 0.81 17.78 -3.05
C GLU A 413 2.16 18.46 -2.77
N THR A 414 2.10 19.72 -2.34
CA THR A 414 3.27 20.56 -2.09
C THR A 414 4.01 20.19 -0.80
N ALA A 415 3.36 19.53 0.16
CA ALA A 415 3.94 19.26 1.47
C ALA A 415 4.20 17.75 1.71
N GLY A 416 5.48 17.38 1.74
CA GLY A 416 5.93 16.14 2.40
C GLY A 416 6.34 16.43 3.84
N GLY A 417 6.02 15.52 4.77
CA GLY A 417 6.45 15.62 6.17
C GLY A 417 7.87 15.09 6.38
N ALA A 418 8.52 15.50 7.46
CA ALA A 418 9.73 14.82 7.92
C ALA A 418 9.38 13.39 8.37
N ASN A 419 10.26 12.42 8.10
CA ASN A 419 10.15 11.10 8.70
C ASN A 419 10.67 11.17 10.15
N GLU A 420 9.75 11.32 11.09
CA GLU A 420 10.03 11.42 12.52
C GLU A 420 10.12 10.04 13.20
N GLN A 421 9.87 8.95 12.46
CA GLN A 421 9.90 7.58 12.99
C GLN A 421 8.94 7.38 14.18
N ARG A 422 7.80 8.10 14.20
CA ARG A 422 6.81 8.02 15.28
C ARG A 422 5.76 6.96 14.96
N SER A 423 5.15 7.08 13.79
CA SER A 423 4.14 6.17 13.28
C SER A 423 4.74 4.84 12.81
N GLN A 424 3.90 3.82 12.68
CA GLN A 424 4.35 2.52 12.17
C GLN A 424 4.89 2.64 10.74
N VAL A 425 4.23 3.42 9.88
CA VAL A 425 4.67 3.66 8.51
C VAL A 425 6.02 4.36 8.46
N GLU A 426 6.27 5.37 9.27
CA GLU A 426 7.58 6.05 9.34
C GLU A 426 8.70 5.11 9.79
N LYS A 427 8.44 4.31 10.83
CA LYS A 427 9.38 3.30 11.34
C LYS A 427 9.70 2.23 10.32
N PHE A 428 8.73 1.85 9.48
CA PHE A 428 8.96 0.90 8.40
C PHE A 428 9.88 1.49 7.33
N HIS A 429 9.73 2.78 7.00
CA HIS A 429 10.48 3.44 5.92
C HIS A 429 11.70 4.22 6.43
N ASN A 430 12.26 3.86 7.59
CA ASN A 430 13.44 4.53 8.14
C ASN A 430 14.78 3.98 7.63
N ASN A 431 14.73 2.97 6.76
CA ASN A 431 15.91 2.26 6.27
C ASN A 431 15.86 1.89 4.77
N HIS A 432 14.94 2.49 4.02
CA HIS A 432 14.84 2.33 2.58
C HIS A 432 14.02 3.46 1.96
N LEU A 433 14.22 3.71 0.66
CA LEU A 433 13.34 4.49 -0.20
C LEU A 433 12.27 3.57 -0.78
N HIS A 434 11.00 3.89 -0.52
CA HIS A 434 9.83 3.26 -1.12
C HIS A 434 9.22 4.18 -2.18
N ILE A 435 8.98 3.61 -3.36
CA ILE A 435 8.37 4.29 -4.51
C ILE A 435 7.09 3.57 -4.87
N THR A 436 5.99 4.32 -4.97
CA THR A 436 4.71 3.80 -5.49
C THR A 436 4.37 4.55 -6.77
N ILE A 437 4.02 3.83 -7.83
CA ILE A 437 3.53 4.44 -9.07
C ILE A 437 2.04 4.80 -9.00
N VAL A 438 1.59 5.66 -9.91
CA VAL A 438 0.18 5.90 -10.19
C VAL A 438 -0.37 4.76 -11.05
N GLU A 439 -1.42 4.09 -10.58
CA GLU A 439 -2.24 3.16 -11.37
C GLU A 439 -3.72 3.53 -11.16
N PRO A 440 -4.33 4.34 -12.05
CA PRO A 440 -5.67 4.88 -11.86
C PRO A 440 -6.76 3.81 -11.65
N LYS A 441 -6.53 2.59 -12.15
CA LYS A 441 -7.47 1.49 -12.04
C LYS A 441 -7.31 0.69 -10.75
N LEU A 442 -6.31 0.96 -9.91
CA LEU A 442 -6.08 0.28 -8.63
C LEU A 442 -5.92 1.22 -7.43
N GLN A 443 -5.89 2.54 -7.64
CA GLN A 443 -5.69 3.55 -6.61
C GLN A 443 -6.91 4.46 -6.41
#